data_AF-E0UBV9-F1
#
_entry.id   AF-E0UBV9-F1
#
_cell.length_a   1.000
_cell.length_b   1.000
_cell.length_c   1.000
_cell.angle_alpha   90.00
_cell.angle_beta   90.00
_cell.angle_gamma   90.00
#
_symmetry.space_group_name_H-M   'P 1'
#
loop_
_entity.id
_entity.type
_entity.pdbx_description
1 polymer ?
#
loop_
_entity_poly.entity_id
_entity_poly.type
_entity_poly.pdbx_seq_one_letter_code
_entity_poly.pdbx_strand_id
1 'polypeptide(L)' 'MHNEFKMKAQNISQLTLEELTALITKLVDERISQVQHPLQAIDQEHLKKLFRSIDNHMWTPPADAPSTLELLRQDRDR' A
#
# COMPACT_ATOMS: atom_id res chain seq x y z
N MET A 1 -12.13 -3.61 -24.31
CA MET A 1 -11.65 -2.32 -24.86
C MET A 1 -10.26 -2.55 -25.42
N HIS A 2 -10.13 -2.50 -26.74
CA HIS A 2 -8.86 -2.68 -27.45
C HIS A 2 -8.11 -1.35 -27.42
N ASN A 3 -6.99 -1.25 -26.70
CA ASN A 3 -6.08 -0.13 -26.85
C ASN A 3 -5.02 -0.50 -27.89
N GLU A 4 -5.29 -0.07 -29.13
CA GLU A 4 -4.38 -0.19 -30.25
C GLU A 4 -3.15 0.70 -30.01
N PHE A 5 -2.07 0.12 -29.47
CA PHE A 5 -0.73 0.67 -29.65
C PHE A 5 -0.30 0.44 -31.11
N LYS A 6 -0.96 1.12 -32.04
CA LYS A 6 -0.53 1.22 -33.43
C LYS A 6 0.55 2.31 -33.51
N MET A 7 1.60 2.21 -32.71
CA MET A 7 2.84 2.88 -33.04
C MET A 7 3.39 2.16 -34.27
N LYS A 8 3.67 2.90 -35.35
CA LYS A 8 4.51 2.36 -36.44
C LYS A 8 5.69 1.67 -35.75
N ALA A 9 6.00 0.43 -36.12
CA ALA A 9 7.18 -0.27 -35.65
C ALA A 9 8.43 0.49 -36.13
N GLN A 10 8.77 1.59 -35.47
CA GLN A 10 10.07 2.22 -35.58
C GLN A 10 11.03 1.27 -34.88
N ASN A 11 11.98 0.79 -35.65
CA ASN A 11 13.01 -0.08 -35.14
C ASN A 11 13.81 0.74 -34.11
N ILE A 12 14.00 0.23 -32.88
CA ILE A 12 14.75 0.94 -31.82
C ILE A 12 16.13 1.37 -32.32
N SER A 13 16.71 0.60 -33.25
CA SER A 13 17.99 0.87 -33.92
C SER A 13 18.02 2.15 -34.76
N GLN A 14 16.87 2.75 -35.07
CA GLN A 14 16.76 4.00 -35.83
C GLN A 14 16.59 5.23 -34.93
N LEU A 15 16.40 5.02 -33.63
CA LEU A 15 16.25 6.12 -32.68
C LEU A 15 17.62 6.67 -32.33
N THR A 16 17.70 8.00 -32.27
CA THR A 16 18.80 8.68 -31.61
C THR A 16 18.73 8.42 -30.10
N LEU A 17 19.85 8.65 -29.41
CA LEU A 17 19.92 8.50 -27.95
C LEU A 17 18.90 9.40 -27.24
N GLU A 18 18.67 10.60 -27.77
CA GLU A 18 17.72 11.58 -27.24
C GLU A 18 16.27 11.08 -27.36
N GLU A 19 15.89 10.54 -28.53
CA GLU A 19 14.56 9.96 -28.76
C GLU A 19 14.32 8.72 -27.90
N LEU A 20 15.34 7.86 -27.73
CA LEU A 20 15.25 6.71 -26.85
C LEU A 20 15.05 7.14 -25.40
N THR A 21 15.77 8.16 -24.94
CA THR A 21 15.64 8.70 -23.59
C THR A 21 14.24 9.29 -23.38
N ALA A 22 13.74 10.06 -24.34
CA ALA A 22 12.39 10.62 -24.28
C ALA A 22 11.31 9.52 -24.22
N LEU A 23 11.49 8.43 -24.95
CA LEU A 23 10.56 7.30 -24.97
C LEU A 23 10.56 6.55 -23.63
N ILE A 24 11.74 6.34 -23.04
CA ILE A 24 11.88 5.72 -21.70
C ILE A 24 11.21 6.61 -20.65
N THR A 25 11.50 7.91 -20.64
CA THR A 25 10.91 8.85 -19.68
C THR A 25 9.39 8.83 -19.76
N LYS A 26 8.83 8.91 -20.98
CA LYS A 26 7.38 8.84 -21.18
C LYS A 26 6.77 7.55 -20.65
N LEU A 27 7.40 6.40 -20.90
CA LEU A 27 6.93 5.10 -20.41
C LEU A 27 6.97 5.03 -18.88
N VAL A 28 8.02 5.57 -18.26
CA VAL A 28 8.16 5.63 -16.81
C VAL A 28 7.08 6.52 -16.20
N ASP A 29 6.83 7.70 -16.76
CA ASP A 29 5.80 8.63 -16.30
C ASP A 29 4.39 8.01 -16.40
N GLU A 30 4.10 7.33 -17.51
CA GLU A 30 2.85 6.59 -17.69
C GLU A 30 2.67 5.50 -16.63
N ARG A 31 3.74 4.74 -16.32
CA ARG A 31 3.69 3.71 -15.28
C ARG A 31 3.57 4.28 -13.88
N ILE A 32 4.31 5.34 -13.55
CA ILE A 32 4.21 6.00 -12.24
C ILE A 32 2.80 6.55 -12.05
N SER A 33 2.22 7.14 -13.09
CA SER A 33 0.84 7.64 -13.07
C SER A 33 -0.21 6.53 -12.90
N GLN A 34 0.06 5.32 -13.41
CA GLN A 34 -0.81 4.14 -13.19
C GLN A 34 -0.64 3.52 -11.80
N VAL A 35 0.58 3.53 -11.24
CA VAL A 35 0.87 3.03 -9.88
C VAL A 35 0.38 4.00 -8.82
N GLN A 36 0.35 5.30 -9.12
CA GLN A 36 -0.45 6.29 -8.42
C GLN A 36 -1.94 6.01 -8.71
N HIS A 37 -2.44 4.89 -8.21
CA HIS A 37 -3.86 4.79 -7.92
C HIS A 37 -4.21 6.07 -7.16
N PRO A 38 -5.22 6.86 -7.60
CA PRO A 38 -5.77 7.86 -6.71
C PRO A 38 -6.10 7.10 -5.44
N LEU A 39 -5.59 7.57 -4.29
CA LEU A 39 -6.03 7.11 -2.97
C LEU A 39 -7.55 7.00 -3.11
N GLN A 40 -8.06 5.78 -3.27
CA GLN A 40 -9.49 5.58 -3.48
C GLN A 40 -10.12 6.28 -2.30
N ALA A 41 -11.04 7.21 -2.57
CA ALA A 41 -11.65 8.03 -1.54
C ALA A 41 -12.00 7.10 -0.38
N ILE A 42 -11.26 7.28 0.73
CA ILE A 42 -11.26 6.29 1.79
C ILE A 42 -12.69 6.23 2.32
N ASP A 43 -13.33 5.09 2.15
CA ASP A 43 -14.71 4.89 2.60
C ASP A 43 -14.76 5.02 4.13
N GLN A 44 -15.23 6.17 4.58
CA GLN A 44 -15.32 6.53 5.99
C GLN A 44 -16.26 5.58 6.75
N GLU A 45 -17.31 5.08 6.10
CA GLU A 45 -18.25 4.14 6.74
C GLU A 45 -17.59 2.77 6.91
N HIS A 46 -16.82 2.32 5.92
CA HIS A 46 -16.04 1.09 6.05
C HIS A 46 -14.99 1.20 7.16
N LEU A 47 -14.28 2.33 7.27
CA LEU A 47 -13.32 2.55 8.35
C LEU A 47 -13.98 2.53 9.73
N LYS A 48 -15.11 3.22 9.91
CA LYS A 48 -15.85 3.18 11.19
C LYS A 48 -16.25 1.76 11.56
N LYS A 49 -16.72 0.97 10.59
CA LYS A 49 -17.08 -0.43 10.80
C LYS A 49 -15.85 -1.27 11.19
N LEU A 50 -14.71 -1.03 10.55
CA LEU A 50 -13.45 -1.69 10.86
C LEU A 50 -13.00 -1.38 12.30
N PHE A 51 -12.96 -0.10 12.69
CA PHE A 51 -12.57 0.29 14.05
C PHE A 51 -13.51 -0.29 15.11
N ARG A 52 -14.83 -0.25 14.86
CA ARG A 52 -15.81 -0.90 15.74
C ARG A 52 -15.58 -2.41 15.85
N SER A 53 -15.19 -3.05 14.75
CA SER A 53 -14.83 -4.47 14.78
C SER A 53 -13.60 -4.70 15.64
N ILE A 54 -12.55 -3.88 15.51
CA ILE A 54 -11.34 -3.99 16.34
C ILE A 54 -11.72 -3.86 17.81
N ASP A 55 -12.45 -2.81 18.19
CA ASP A 55 -12.85 -2.58 19.58
C ASP A 55 -13.64 -3.76 20.17
N ASN A 56 -14.54 -4.36 19.38
CA ASN A 56 -15.32 -5.52 19.83
C ASN A 56 -14.48 -6.80 20.02
N HIS A 57 -13.33 -6.91 19.33
CA HIS A 57 -12.44 -8.07 19.43
C HIS A 57 -11.21 -7.80 20.31
N MET A 58 -11.07 -6.58 20.83
CA MET A 58 -10.02 -6.28 21.80
C MET A 58 -10.34 -6.96 23.12
N TRP A 59 -9.38 -7.75 23.60
CA TRP A 59 -9.44 -8.29 24.94
C TRP A 59 -9.07 -7.18 25.93
N THR A 60 -10.05 -6.76 26.73
CA THR A 60 -9.80 -5.89 27.89
C THR A 60 -9.49 -6.79 29.09
N PRO A 61 -8.28 -6.74 29.67
CA PRO A 61 -7.97 -7.50 30.87
C PRO A 61 -8.97 -7.15 31.99
N PRO A 62 -9.44 -8.14 32.76
CA PRO A 62 -10.23 -7.86 33.96
C PRO A 62 -9.38 -7.08 34.97
N ALA A 63 -10.03 -6.35 35.89
CA ALA A 63 -9.34 -5.40 36.78
C ALA A 63 -8.34 -6.07 37.75
N ASP A 64 -8.48 -7.37 37.96
CA ASP A 64 -7.63 -8.23 38.79
C ASP A 64 -6.52 -8.93 37.99
N ALA A 65 -6.47 -8.76 36.66
CA ALA A 65 -5.40 -9.33 35.85
C ALA A 65 -4.05 -8.71 36.25
N PRO A 66 -3.02 -9.53 36.51
CA PRO A 66 -1.71 -9.02 36.88
C PRO A 66 -1.14 -8.20 35.74
N SER A 67 -0.58 -7.05 36.07
CA SER A 67 0.18 -6.24 35.13
C SER A 67 1.42 -7.01 34.65
N THR A 68 1.93 -6.63 33.48
CA THR A 68 3.17 -7.19 32.93
C THR A 68 4.32 -7.13 33.94
N LEU A 69 4.40 -6.07 34.76
CA LEU A 69 5.43 -5.93 35.79
C LEU A 69 5.24 -6.93 36.95
N GLU A 70 4.00 -7.21 37.34
CA GLU A 70 3.71 -8.21 38.37
C GLU A 70 4.03 -9.61 37.89
N LEU A 71 3.72 -9.94 36.63
CA LEU A 71 4.09 -11.21 36.01
C LEU A 71 5.62 -11.40 36.00
N LEU A 72 6.37 -10.37 35.63
CA LEU A 72 7.84 -10.41 35.62
C LEU A 72 8.44 -10.56 37.04
N ARG A 73 7.83 -9.95 38.06
CA ARG A 73 8.25 -10.15 39.45
C ARG A 73 7.97 -11.56 39.94
N GLN A 74 6.77 -12.10 39.66
CA GLN A 74 6.40 -13.47 40.03
C GLN A 74 7.33 -14.52 39.40
N ASP A 75 7.76 -14.30 38.16
CA ASP A 75 8.71 -15.20 37.47
C ASP A 75 10.11 -15.14 38.09
N ARG A 76 10.56 -13.95 38.49
CA ARG A 76 11.86 -13.76 39.14
C ARG A 76 11.92 -14.29 40.58
N ASP A 77 10.80 -14.21 41.30
CA ASP A 77 10.72 -14.59 42.72
C ASP A 77 10.40 -16.10 42.89
N ARG A 78 10.27 -16.86 41.79
CA ARG A 78 10.23 -18.34 41.74
C ARG A 78 11.62 -18.94 41.74
#